data_AF-A0A2H6NDN1-F1
#
_entry.id   AF-A0A2H6NDN1-F1
#
_cell.length_a   1.000
_cell.length_b   1.000
_cell.length_c   1.000
_cell.angle_alpha   90.00
_cell.angle_beta   90.00
_cell.angle_gamma   90.00
#
_symmetry.space_group_name_H-M   'P 1'
#
loop_
_entity.id
_entity.type
_entity.pdbx_description
1 polymer ?
#
loop_
_entity_poly.entity_id
_entity_poly.type
_entity_poly.pdbx_seq_one_letter_code
_entity_poly.pdbx_strand_id
1 'polypeptide(L)'
;LLHSNTSFQINDQESDCCAAMASACSAGTKEESLTVPISNGTGGTLSNSFMEETQGYDVEFEPPLESKYECPICLMALREAVQTPCGHRFCKACIVKSIR
;
A
#
# COMPACT_ATOMS: atom_id res chain seq x y z
N LEU A 1 -43.21 5.34 -11.89
CA LEU A 1 -43.57 5.97 -10.60
C LEU A 1 -42.40 5.72 -9.64
N LEU A 2 -41.23 6.34 -9.84
CA LEU A 2 -40.82 7.56 -9.12
C LEU A 2 -41.39 7.58 -7.68
N HIS A 3 -40.57 7.33 -6.67
CA HIS A 3 -39.82 8.40 -5.99
C HIS A 3 -38.71 7.85 -5.08
N SER A 4 -37.58 8.51 -5.19
CA SER A 4 -36.39 8.51 -4.37
C SER A 4 -36.70 8.91 -2.92
N ASN A 5 -35.93 8.41 -1.95
CA ASN A 5 -35.58 9.20 -0.77
C ASN A 5 -34.20 8.80 -0.25
N THR A 6 -33.27 9.70 -0.51
CA THR A 6 -31.97 9.87 0.13
C THR A 6 -32.15 10.16 1.62
N SER A 7 -31.45 9.43 2.49
CA SER A 7 -31.14 9.95 3.82
C SER A 7 -29.63 10.01 3.95
N PHE A 8 -29.12 11.22 3.79
CA PHE A 8 -27.76 11.62 4.07
C PHE A 8 -27.74 11.99 5.56
N GLN A 9 -27.02 11.25 6.39
CA GLN A 9 -26.69 11.70 7.75
C GLN A 9 -25.19 11.94 7.82
N ILE A 10 -24.86 13.23 7.74
CA ILE A 10 -23.59 13.79 8.14
C ILE A 10 -23.59 13.74 9.66
N ASN A 11 -22.68 12.97 10.25
CA ASN A 11 -22.37 13.10 11.67
C ASN A 11 -21.04 13.84 11.76
N ASP A 12 -21.13 15.16 11.87
CA ASP A 12 -20.08 16.00 12.39
C ASP A 12 -19.98 15.74 13.89
N GLN A 13 -18.87 15.17 14.33
CA GLN A 13 -18.46 15.19 15.73
C GLN A 13 -17.02 15.72 15.78
N GLU A 14 -16.91 17.04 15.81
CA GLU A 14 -15.77 17.77 16.36
C GLU A 14 -15.61 17.46 17.87
N SER A 15 -14.45 17.84 18.45
CA SER A 15 -14.06 17.78 19.89
C SER A 15 -13.26 16.49 20.22
N ASP A 16 -11.98 16.45 20.60
CA ASP A 16 -11.08 17.41 21.26
C ASP A 16 -9.61 17.05 21.00
N CYS A 17 -8.77 18.04 20.67
CA CYS A 17 -7.31 17.92 20.72
C CYS A 17 -6.77 18.64 21.97
N CYS A 18 -6.44 17.87 23.00
CA CYS A 18 -5.72 18.27 24.23
C CYS A 18 -5.06 17.00 24.80
N ALA A 19 -3.86 16.95 25.36
CA ALA A 19 -2.71 17.82 25.47
C ALA A 19 -1.56 16.93 25.98
N ALA A 20 -0.32 17.31 25.68
CA ALA A 20 0.92 17.03 26.41
C ALA A 20 1.00 15.81 27.36
N MET A 21 1.94 14.89 27.06
CA MET A 21 2.88 14.42 28.07
C MET A 21 4.31 14.55 27.53
N ALA A 22 4.98 15.60 27.98
CA ALA A 22 6.43 15.75 27.89
C ALA A 22 7.07 15.05 29.09
N SER A 23 8.12 14.25 28.86
CA SER A 23 9.23 13.90 29.77
C SER A 23 10.03 12.74 29.14
N ALA A 24 11.35 12.67 29.09
CA ALA A 24 12.44 13.58 29.36
C ALA A 24 13.69 13.02 28.63
N CYS A 25 14.66 13.87 28.32
CA CYS A 25 15.91 13.56 27.64
C CYS A 25 17.00 13.02 28.57
N SER A 26 17.94 12.25 28.02
CA SER A 26 19.36 12.16 28.43
C SER A 26 20.15 11.52 27.27
N ALA A 27 20.82 12.33 26.44
CA ALA A 27 22.29 12.51 26.41
C ALA A 27 23.04 11.16 26.28
N GLY A 28 23.79 10.84 25.23
CA GLY A 28 24.65 11.66 24.39
C GLY A 28 26.05 11.04 24.45
N THR A 29 26.45 10.28 23.42
CA THR A 29 27.85 9.93 23.20
C THR A 29 28.28 10.51 21.86
N LYS A 30 29.18 11.48 21.95
CA LYS A 30 29.84 12.23 20.88
C LYS A 30 30.77 11.33 20.06
N GLU A 31 30.66 11.38 18.74
CA GLU A 31 31.57 12.06 17.77
C GLU A 31 32.76 11.18 17.38
N GLU A 32 32.93 10.93 16.08
CA GLU A 32 33.98 11.56 15.26
C GLU A 32 34.29 10.72 14.01
N SER A 33 34.15 11.39 12.86
CA SER A 33 34.89 11.24 11.61
C SER A 33 34.98 9.86 10.96
N LEU A 34 34.61 9.80 9.68
CA LEU A 34 35.58 9.71 8.59
C LEU A 34 34.80 9.81 7.26
N THR A 35 35.05 10.89 6.53
CA THR A 35 34.75 10.99 5.10
C THR A 35 35.51 9.92 4.33
N VAL A 36 34.83 9.09 3.52
CA VAL A 36 35.18 8.52 2.18
C VAL A 36 34.40 7.20 1.92
N PRO A 37 34.21 6.71 0.68
CA PRO A 37 33.81 7.33 -0.59
C PRO A 37 32.57 6.63 -1.22
N ILE A 38 32.11 7.09 -2.40
CA ILE A 38 31.06 6.44 -3.21
C ILE A 38 31.41 4.97 -3.51
N SER A 39 30.48 4.04 -3.29
CA SER A 39 30.43 2.71 -3.93
C SER A 39 29.03 2.09 -3.84
N ASN A 40 28.64 1.43 -4.94
CA ASN A 40 27.39 0.68 -5.15
C ASN A 40 27.00 -0.28 -4.02
N GLY A 41 25.67 -0.45 -3.85
CA GLY A 41 25.07 -1.73 -3.48
C GLY A 41 24.46 -1.81 -2.08
N THR A 42 23.22 -2.34 -2.08
CA THR A 42 22.45 -2.92 -0.96
C THR A 42 21.83 -1.99 0.09
N GLY A 43 20.51 -2.15 0.27
CA GLY A 43 19.94 -2.32 1.60
C GLY A 43 19.18 -1.14 2.20
N GLY A 44 18.25 -0.55 1.45
CA GLY A 44 17.27 0.38 2.01
C GLY A 44 15.88 -0.23 2.07
N THR A 45 15.64 -1.20 2.95
CA THR A 45 14.27 -1.52 3.38
C THR A 45 13.79 -0.38 4.26
N LEU A 46 13.17 0.63 3.64
CA LEU A 46 12.27 1.51 4.37
C LEU A 46 11.06 0.65 4.72
N SER A 47 11.09 0.09 5.93
CA SER A 47 9.97 -0.63 6.52
C SER A 47 8.87 0.39 6.79
N ASN A 48 8.11 0.74 5.76
CA ASN A 48 6.73 1.12 5.94
C ASN A 48 6.02 -0.18 6.32
N SER A 49 5.81 -0.40 7.61
CA SER A 49 4.75 -1.28 8.12
C SER A 49 3.38 -0.65 7.83
N PHE A 50 3.17 -0.22 6.59
CA PHE A 50 1.84 -0.13 6.02
C PHE A 50 1.42 -1.58 5.87
N MET A 51 0.26 -1.98 6.37
CA MET A 51 -0.31 -3.28 6.01
C MET A 51 -0.30 -3.31 4.48
N GLU A 52 0.63 -4.06 3.90
CA GLU A 52 0.77 -4.19 2.47
C GLU A 52 -0.54 -4.81 2.03
N GLU A 53 -1.43 -3.98 1.49
CA GLU A 53 -2.71 -4.41 0.97
C GLU A 53 -2.37 -5.35 -0.19
N THR A 54 -2.25 -6.64 0.14
CA THR A 54 -1.49 -7.62 -0.63
C THR A 54 -1.90 -7.57 -2.08
N GLN A 55 -0.97 -7.16 -2.94
CA GLN A 55 -1.19 -6.98 -4.38
C GLN A 55 -1.15 -8.35 -5.09
N GLY A 56 -0.56 -8.48 -6.29
CA GLY A 56 -0.40 -9.79 -6.93
C GLY A 56 0.50 -10.77 -6.16
N TYR A 57 0.75 -11.95 -6.72
CA TYR A 57 1.79 -12.85 -6.21
C TYR A 57 3.14 -12.46 -6.83
N ASP A 58 4.04 -11.92 -6.00
CA ASP A 58 5.44 -11.67 -6.34
C ASP A 58 6.26 -12.92 -6.04
N VAL A 59 6.20 -13.88 -6.96
CA VAL A 59 6.96 -15.13 -6.88
C VAL A 59 7.45 -15.48 -8.28
N GLU A 60 8.59 -16.16 -8.34
CA GLU A 60 9.11 -16.71 -9.58
C GLU A 60 8.39 -18.02 -9.90
N PHE A 61 7.88 -18.14 -11.13
CA PHE A 61 7.18 -19.34 -11.60
C PHE A 61 8.11 -20.19 -12.48
N GLU A 62 8.10 -21.51 -12.27
CA GLU A 62 8.74 -22.48 -13.14
C GLU A 62 7.73 -23.55 -13.56
N PRO A 63 7.30 -23.59 -14.84
CA PRO A 63 7.70 -22.71 -15.96
C PRO A 63 7.23 -21.26 -15.79
N PRO A 64 7.77 -20.29 -16.58
CA PRO A 64 7.41 -18.88 -16.49
C PRO A 64 5.90 -18.63 -16.57
N LEU A 65 5.44 -17.60 -15.84
CA LEU A 65 4.03 -17.22 -15.80
C LEU A 65 3.51 -16.87 -17.20
N GLU A 66 2.38 -17.47 -17.59
CA GLU A 66 1.68 -17.08 -18.82
C GLU A 66 0.99 -15.71 -18.64
N SER A 67 1.09 -14.83 -19.63
CA SER A 67 0.55 -13.45 -19.57
C SER A 67 -0.96 -13.36 -19.28
N LYS A 68 -1.74 -14.40 -19.62
CA LYS A 68 -3.18 -14.47 -19.31
C LYS A 68 -3.48 -14.54 -17.79
N TYR A 69 -2.48 -14.84 -16.98
CA TYR A 69 -2.55 -14.90 -15.51
C TYR A 69 -1.85 -13.73 -14.82
N GLU A 70 -1.33 -12.77 -15.59
CA GLU A 70 -0.73 -11.55 -15.09
C GLU A 70 -1.82 -10.47 -14.91
N CYS A 71 -1.74 -9.72 -13.82
CA CYS A 71 -2.60 -8.56 -13.60
C CYS A 71 -2.04 -7.33 -14.35
N PRO A 72 -2.80 -6.69 -15.25
CA PRO A 72 -2.32 -5.53 -16.01
C PRO A 72 -2.05 -4.27 -15.16
N ILE A 73 -2.45 -4.25 -13.89
CA ILE A 73 -2.25 -3.12 -12.98
C ILE A 73 -0.95 -3.27 -12.19
N CYS A 74 -0.66 -4.48 -11.70
CA CYS A 74 0.48 -4.72 -10.82
C CYS A 74 1.63 -5.51 -11.45
N LEU A 75 1.42 -6.03 -12.66
CA LEU A 75 2.41 -6.81 -13.41
C LEU A 75 2.93 -8.04 -12.64
N MET A 76 2.07 -8.61 -11.80
CA MET A 76 2.32 -9.82 -11.02
C MET A 76 1.19 -10.81 -11.27
N ALA A 77 1.37 -12.07 -10.84
CA ALA A 77 0.31 -13.07 -10.93
C ALA A 77 -0.95 -12.63 -10.16
N LEU A 78 -2.11 -12.91 -10.75
CA LEU A 78 -3.41 -12.51 -10.21
C LEU A 78 -3.64 -13.07 -8.79
N ARG A 79 -3.77 -12.19 -7.80
CA ARG A 79 -4.26 -12.53 -6.44
C ARG A 79 -5.75 -12.21 -6.34
N GLU A 80 -6.54 -13.18 -5.88
CA GLU A 80 -8.01 -13.06 -5.84
C GLU A 80 -8.55 -12.55 -7.17
N ALA A 81 -8.28 -13.29 -8.25
CA ALA A 81 -8.60 -12.86 -9.61
C ALA A 81 -10.10 -12.52 -9.75
N VAL A 82 -10.38 -11.34 -10.28
CA VAL A 82 -11.72 -10.89 -10.64
C VAL A 82 -11.79 -10.58 -12.13
N GLN A 83 -12.89 -10.95 -12.78
CA GLN A 83 -13.12 -10.70 -14.20
C GLN A 83 -14.24 -9.68 -14.38
N THR A 84 -13.99 -8.65 -15.19
CA THR A 84 -14.98 -7.63 -15.50
C THR A 84 -15.98 -8.14 -16.55
N PRO A 85 -17.14 -7.48 -16.74
CA PRO A 85 -18.09 -7.83 -17.80
C PRO A 85 -17.49 -7.75 -19.21
N CYS A 86 -16.47 -6.92 -19.43
CA CYS A 86 -15.75 -6.85 -20.70
C CYS A 86 -14.64 -7.92 -20.86
N GLY A 87 -14.48 -8.82 -19.88
CA GLY A 87 -13.60 -10.00 -19.98
C GLY A 87 -12.16 -9.82 -19.47
N HIS A 88 -11.78 -8.65 -18.97
CA HIS A 88 -10.44 -8.39 -18.45
C HIS A 88 -10.30 -8.88 -17.00
N ARG A 89 -9.10 -9.37 -16.64
CA ARG A 89 -8.80 -9.92 -15.30
C ARG A 89 -7.82 -9.07 -14.52
N PHE A 90 -8.07 -8.93 -13.22
CA PHE A 90 -7.26 -8.13 -12.30
C PHE A 90 -7.19 -8.78 -10.92
N CYS A 91 -6.22 -8.39 -10.08
CA CYS A 91 -6.32 -8.68 -8.66
C CYS A 91 -7.49 -7.89 -8.06
N LYS A 92 -8.22 -8.46 -7.10
CA LYS A 92 -9.33 -7.78 -6.43
C LYS A 92 -8.92 -6.43 -5.83
N ALA A 93 -7.81 -6.39 -5.09
CA ALA A 93 -7.27 -5.16 -4.51
C ALA A 93 -6.90 -4.13 -5.60
N CYS A 94 -6.26 -4.59 -6.68
CA CYS A 94 -5.87 -3.72 -7.79
C CYS A 94 -7.08 -3.03 -8.44
N ILE A 95 -8.11 -3.79 -8.84
CA ILE A 95 -9.24 -3.17 -9.54
C ILE A 95 -10.06 -2.26 -8.61
N VAL A 96 -10.24 -2.63 -7.34
CA VAL A 96 -10.97 -1.81 -6.36
C VAL A 96 -10.25 -0.47 -6.13
N LYS A 97 -8.91 -0.48 -6.11
CA LYS A 97 -8.09 0.73 -5.99
C LYS A 97 -8.08 1.58 -7.26
N SER A 98 -8.21 0.97 -8.44
CA SER A 98 -8.16 1.68 -9.74
C SER A 98 -9.49 2.31 -10.17
N ILE A 99 -10.63 1.89 -9.60
CA ILE A 99 -11.96 2.43 -9.95
C ILE A 99 -12.43 3.55 -9.00
N ARG A 100 -11.66 3.86 -7.97
CA ARG A 100 -12.00 4.82 -6.93
C ARG A 100 -11.19 6.10 -7.11
#